data_AF-A0A367V4W4-F1
#
_entry.id   AF-A0A367V4W4-F1
#
_cell.length_a   1.000
_cell.length_b   1.000
_cell.length_c   1.000
_cell.angle_alpha   90.00
_cell.angle_beta   90.00
_cell.angle_gamma   90.00
#
_symmetry.space_group_name_H-M   'P 1'
#
loop_
_entity.id
_entity.type
_entity.pdbx_description
1 polymer ?
#
loop_
_entity_poly.entity_id
_entity_poly.type
_entity_poly.pdbx_seq_one_letter_code
_entity_poly.pdbx_strand_id
1 'polypeptide(L)'
;MMKPEDFEFISRLIKSKSGLVLSQDKTYLLESRLMPIARKRGLKDLTELIGLLRGGDRNLVEEVVDAMTTNESFFFRDTKPFDQFRHVVLPHMIKARASKKHLRIWCAAASSGQEPYSLAMILDEFKSQLVGWRIDIVGTDISREILTKARAGLYSQFEVQRGLPIGLLVKYFQKKEDQWQISADIRSKVQYKEFNLLEDFRPLGQFDVVYCRNVLIYFDQPTKSDVLARISALMPDDGFLFLGGAETVLGISDKFKPLARQRGIYQLNRPGAPDVDLAALEKAQAGAASAGAAAGAAAPGGLAFPKPKHMQTGAGAATGTTARPAAGTTGTTGTATTRPATTTRPASGTGSSGSTFSRPSGSTATGSTTRPGSTGTTGTTGTAGSTYRRPLGTGTGAGGTPQRPRAGSSNSTGSSGTTRPSPTFDRSRFGKPDDKK
;
A
#
# COMPACT_ATOMS: atom_id res chain seq x y z
N MET A 1 -0.83 -32.70 -5.66
CA MET A 1 -1.44 -32.16 -4.42
C MET A 1 -0.31 -31.96 -3.43
N MET A 2 -0.12 -30.73 -2.95
CA MET A 2 0.93 -30.40 -1.99
C MET A 2 0.79 -31.20 -0.70
N LYS A 3 1.90 -31.74 -0.17
CA LYS A 3 1.92 -32.44 1.11
C LYS A 3 1.75 -31.45 2.27
N PRO A 4 1.10 -31.84 3.39
CA PRO A 4 0.93 -30.96 4.55
C PRO A 4 2.26 -30.41 5.11
N GLU A 5 3.29 -31.25 5.16
CA GLU A 5 4.66 -30.88 5.62
C GLU A 5 5.34 -29.82 4.75
N ASP A 6 5.03 -29.81 3.45
CA ASP A 6 5.56 -28.84 2.50
C ASP A 6 4.81 -27.51 2.61
N PHE A 7 3.48 -27.57 2.79
CA PHE A 7 2.67 -26.40 3.08
C PHE A 7 3.16 -25.71 4.36
N GLU A 8 3.35 -26.46 5.45
CA GLU A 8 3.81 -25.90 6.73
C GLU A 8 5.21 -25.28 6.63
N PHE A 9 6.10 -25.90 5.86
CA PHE A 9 7.42 -25.34 5.61
C PHE A 9 7.34 -24.01 4.85
N ILE A 10 6.63 -23.99 3.71
CA ILE A 10 6.50 -22.77 2.88
C ILE A 10 5.76 -21.67 3.64
N SER A 11 4.67 -22.00 4.34
CA SER A 11 3.90 -21.04 5.14
C SER A 11 4.76 -20.40 6.24
N ARG A 12 5.56 -21.19 6.96
CA ARG A 12 6.51 -20.65 7.96
C ARG A 12 7.58 -19.78 7.31
N LEU A 13 8.14 -20.21 6.19
CA LEU A 13 9.14 -19.44 5.46
C LEU A 13 8.59 -18.08 5.02
N ILE A 14 7.44 -18.06 4.34
CA ILE A 14 6.76 -16.84 3.89
C ILE A 14 6.45 -15.95 5.08
N LYS A 15 5.84 -16.49 6.14
CA LYS A 15 5.54 -15.72 7.36
C LYS A 15 6.79 -15.07 7.95
N SER A 16 7.90 -15.81 8.04
CA SER A 16 9.15 -15.29 8.59
C SER A 16 9.78 -14.18 7.75
N LYS A 17 9.52 -14.18 6.43
CA LYS A 17 10.14 -13.25 5.49
C LYS A 17 9.28 -12.04 5.17
N SER A 18 7.95 -12.17 5.17
CA SER A 18 7.04 -11.08 4.79
C SER A 18 5.94 -10.80 5.80
N GLY A 19 5.78 -11.62 6.84
CA GLY A 19 4.71 -11.50 7.83
C GLY A 19 3.37 -12.08 7.35
N LEU A 20 3.28 -12.49 6.08
CA LEU A 20 2.06 -13.03 5.49
C LEU A 20 1.67 -14.35 6.15
N VAL A 21 0.46 -14.37 6.74
CA VAL A 21 -0.14 -15.56 7.33
C VAL A 21 -1.00 -16.27 6.31
N LEU A 22 -0.66 -17.52 6.01
CA LEU A 22 -1.40 -18.40 5.13
C LEU A 22 -2.14 -19.47 5.92
N SER A 23 -3.44 -19.61 5.65
CA SER A 23 -4.30 -20.65 6.20
C SER A 23 -4.36 -21.85 5.26
N GLN A 24 -4.63 -23.05 5.78
CA GLN A 24 -4.56 -24.31 5.03
C GLN A 24 -5.50 -24.35 3.81
N ASP A 25 -6.66 -23.70 3.92
CA ASP A 25 -7.64 -23.52 2.83
C ASP A 25 -7.08 -22.74 1.63
N LYS A 26 -5.96 -22.03 1.80
CA LYS A 26 -5.26 -21.30 0.73
C LYS A 26 -4.12 -22.08 0.09
N THR A 27 -4.04 -23.40 0.29
CA THR A 27 -3.01 -24.25 -0.36
C THR A 27 -3.03 -24.09 -1.89
N TYR A 28 -4.21 -23.97 -2.51
CA TYR A 28 -4.35 -23.73 -3.95
C TYR A 28 -3.65 -22.44 -4.41
N LEU A 29 -3.55 -21.42 -3.54
CA LEU A 29 -2.90 -20.16 -3.85
C LEU A 29 -1.39 -20.36 -3.99
N LEU A 30 -0.78 -21.17 -3.12
CA LEU A 30 0.63 -21.54 -3.26
C LEU A 30 0.86 -22.28 -4.57
N GLU A 31 0.04 -23.28 -4.89
CA GLU A 31 0.22 -24.04 -6.13
C GLU A 31 0.10 -23.13 -7.37
N SER A 32 -0.93 -22.29 -7.44
CA SER A 32 -1.14 -21.40 -8.59
C SER A 32 -0.05 -20.35 -8.78
N ARG A 33 0.54 -19.83 -7.69
CA ARG A 33 1.54 -18.76 -7.75
C ARG A 33 2.99 -19.26 -7.82
N LEU A 34 3.28 -20.44 -7.27
CA LEU A 34 4.63 -21.00 -7.27
C LEU A 34 4.92 -21.87 -8.50
N MET A 35 3.91 -22.44 -9.15
CA MET A 35 4.11 -23.25 -10.36
C MET A 35 4.72 -22.45 -11.53
N PRO A 36 4.34 -21.19 -11.79
CA PRO A 36 5.02 -20.34 -12.77
C PRO A 36 6.51 -20.15 -12.48
N ILE A 37 6.89 -20.03 -11.20
CA ILE A 37 8.30 -19.91 -10.78
C ILE A 37 9.05 -21.20 -11.08
N ALA A 38 8.47 -22.36 -10.71
CA ALA A 38 9.05 -23.66 -11.01
C ALA A 38 9.34 -23.82 -12.51
N ARG A 39 8.35 -23.49 -13.36
CA ARG A 39 8.48 -23.52 -14.83
C ARG A 39 9.56 -22.58 -15.34
N LYS A 40 9.61 -21.34 -14.84
CA LYS A 40 10.63 -20.35 -15.22
C LYS A 40 12.06 -20.84 -14.93
N ARG A 41 12.23 -21.62 -13.85
CA ARG A 41 13.51 -22.21 -13.44
C ARG A 41 13.79 -23.58 -14.04
N GLY A 42 12.92 -24.07 -14.94
CA GLY A 42 13.08 -25.39 -15.57
C GLY A 42 12.87 -26.57 -14.63
N LEU A 43 12.21 -26.37 -13.49
CA LEU A 43 11.90 -27.41 -12.51
C LEU A 43 10.66 -28.18 -12.94
N LYS A 44 10.64 -29.49 -12.66
CA LYS A 44 9.56 -30.37 -13.11
C LYS A 44 8.25 -30.11 -12.37
N ASP A 45 8.36 -29.83 -11.08
CA ASP A 45 7.21 -29.65 -10.20
C ASP A 45 7.53 -28.76 -8.98
N LEU A 46 6.55 -28.60 -8.11
CA LEU A 46 6.72 -27.87 -6.85
C LEU A 46 7.60 -28.61 -5.85
N THR A 47 7.71 -29.95 -5.93
CA THR A 47 8.54 -30.76 -5.05
C THR A 47 10.01 -30.38 -5.21
N GLU A 48 10.48 -30.28 -6.46
CA GLU A 48 11.85 -29.83 -6.76
C GLU A 48 12.08 -28.38 -6.29
N LEU A 49 11.09 -27.48 -6.48
CA LEU A 49 11.15 -26.11 -6.00
C LEU A 49 11.26 -26.03 -4.46
N ILE A 50 10.48 -26.83 -3.74
CA ILE A 50 10.54 -26.92 -2.28
C ILE A 50 11.88 -27.49 -1.82
N GLY A 51 12.42 -28.47 -2.53
CA GLY A 51 13.76 -29.01 -2.28
C GLY A 51 14.83 -27.91 -2.31
N LEU A 52 14.81 -27.04 -3.32
CA LEU A 52 15.72 -25.90 -3.42
C LEU A 52 15.50 -24.85 -2.32
N LEU A 53 14.25 -24.58 -1.94
CA LEU A 53 13.95 -23.70 -0.81
C LEU A 53 14.52 -24.23 0.50
N ARG A 54 14.39 -25.55 0.76
CA ARG A 54 14.98 -26.22 1.93
C ARG A 54 16.51 -26.18 1.89
N GLY A 55 17.09 -26.21 0.69
CA GLY A 55 18.52 -26.04 0.45
C GLY A 55 19.06 -24.61 0.68
N GLY A 56 18.18 -23.62 0.89
CA GLY A 56 18.58 -22.27 1.25
C GLY A 56 18.91 -21.33 0.08
N ASP A 57 18.40 -21.61 -1.13
CA ASP A 57 18.54 -20.68 -2.27
C ASP A 57 17.84 -19.34 -1.96
N ARG A 58 18.65 -18.32 -1.66
CA ARG A 58 18.17 -16.98 -1.28
C ARG A 58 17.39 -16.29 -2.39
N ASN A 59 17.80 -16.44 -3.64
CA ASN A 59 17.12 -15.80 -4.77
C ASN A 59 15.75 -16.42 -4.98
N LEU A 60 15.63 -17.74 -4.80
CA LEU A 60 14.34 -18.43 -4.87
C LEU A 60 13.41 -17.99 -3.74
N VAL A 61 13.94 -17.78 -2.53
CA VAL A 61 13.15 -17.26 -1.40
C VAL A 61 12.57 -15.89 -1.74
N GLU A 62 13.37 -14.98 -2.32
CA GLU A 62 12.88 -13.66 -2.75
C GLU A 62 11.78 -13.78 -3.81
N GLU A 63 11.98 -14.60 -4.85
CA GLU A 63 10.97 -14.84 -5.91
C GLU A 63 9.64 -15.40 -5.35
N VAL A 64 9.74 -16.34 -4.39
CA VAL A 64 8.58 -16.95 -3.73
C VAL A 64 7.84 -15.94 -2.87
N VAL A 65 8.56 -15.12 -2.11
CA VAL A 65 7.96 -14.04 -1.30
C VAL A 65 7.22 -13.07 -2.22
N ASP A 66 7.86 -12.59 -3.28
CA ASP A 66 7.28 -11.64 -4.22
C ASP A 66 6.02 -12.18 -4.88
N ALA A 67 6.04 -13.43 -5.38
CA ALA A 67 4.86 -14.05 -5.97
C ALA A 67 3.72 -14.21 -4.96
N MET A 68 4.02 -14.41 -3.69
CA MET A 68 3.00 -14.59 -2.65
C MET A 68 2.44 -13.27 -2.10
N THR A 69 3.10 -12.14 -2.37
CA THR A 69 2.51 -10.82 -2.06
C THR A 69 1.30 -10.54 -2.94
N THR A 70 0.27 -9.90 -2.39
CA THR A 70 -0.92 -9.47 -3.15
C THR A 70 -0.81 -7.98 -3.40
N ASN A 71 -0.44 -7.61 -4.63
CA ASN A 71 -0.15 -6.25 -5.06
C ASN A 71 -1.36 -5.57 -5.73
N GLU A 72 -2.50 -5.51 -5.03
CA GLU A 72 -3.67 -4.79 -5.55
C GLU A 72 -3.67 -3.33 -5.05
N SER A 73 -3.50 -2.39 -5.99
CA SER A 73 -3.56 -0.96 -5.73
C SER A 73 -4.24 -0.22 -6.90
N PHE A 74 -4.83 0.93 -6.61
CA PHE A 74 -5.43 1.82 -7.61
C PHE A 74 -5.41 3.27 -7.12
N PHE A 75 -5.48 4.20 -8.07
CA PHE A 75 -5.41 5.63 -7.77
C PHE A 75 -6.58 6.06 -6.89
N PHE A 76 -6.28 6.88 -5.88
CA PHE A 76 -7.25 7.39 -4.92
C PHE A 76 -8.12 6.29 -4.27
N ARG A 77 -7.52 5.13 -3.96
CA ARG A 77 -8.20 4.01 -3.31
C ARG A 77 -8.98 4.44 -2.07
N ASP A 78 -10.26 4.10 -2.03
CA ASP A 78 -11.22 4.48 -0.99
C ASP A 78 -11.48 5.98 -0.87
N THR A 79 -11.10 6.84 -1.83
CA THR A 79 -11.27 8.33 -1.97
C THR A 79 -11.15 9.17 -0.69
N LYS A 80 -11.98 8.91 0.31
CA LYS A 80 -12.02 9.52 1.63
C LYS A 80 -10.65 9.69 2.31
N PRO A 81 -9.71 8.72 2.36
CA PRO A 81 -8.37 8.96 2.94
C PRO A 81 -7.61 10.11 2.27
N PHE A 82 -7.80 10.28 0.97
CA PHE A 82 -7.15 11.34 0.19
C PHE A 82 -7.87 12.68 0.35
N ASP A 83 -9.21 12.67 0.42
CA ASP A 83 -9.99 13.86 0.77
C ASP A 83 -9.67 14.35 2.19
N GLN A 84 -9.59 13.44 3.15
CA GLN A 84 -9.23 13.79 4.52
C GLN A 84 -7.80 14.31 4.61
N PHE A 85 -6.86 13.75 3.84
CA PHE A 85 -5.53 14.33 3.75
C PHE A 85 -5.56 15.74 3.20
N ARG A 86 -6.22 15.94 2.06
CA ARG A 86 -6.34 17.23 1.38
C ARG A 86 -7.00 18.30 2.25
N HIS A 87 -8.09 17.96 2.92
CA HIS A 87 -8.90 18.93 3.63
C HIS A 87 -8.49 19.07 5.09
N VAL A 88 -8.16 17.98 5.79
CA VAL A 88 -7.93 17.99 7.24
C VAL A 88 -6.44 18.01 7.57
N VAL A 89 -5.69 17.01 7.10
CA VAL A 89 -4.31 16.79 7.55
C VAL A 89 -3.34 17.79 6.93
N LEU A 90 -3.44 18.04 5.62
CA LEU A 90 -2.52 18.93 4.92
C LEU A 90 -2.59 20.37 5.44
N PRO A 91 -3.77 21.01 5.62
CA PRO A 91 -3.83 22.35 6.20
C PRO A 91 -3.31 22.41 7.64
N HIS A 92 -3.59 21.37 8.45
CA HIS A 92 -3.01 21.26 9.79
C HIS A 92 -1.48 21.22 9.73
N MET A 93 -0.91 20.37 8.88
CA MET A 93 0.53 20.22 8.69
C MET A 93 1.19 21.51 8.19
N ILE A 94 0.54 22.22 7.26
CA ILE A 94 1.03 23.52 6.76
C ILE A 94 1.18 24.51 7.91
N LYS A 95 0.19 24.57 8.81
CA LYS A 95 0.23 25.43 10.00
C LYS A 95 1.28 24.96 11.01
N ALA A 96 1.27 23.67 11.36
CA ALA A 96 2.15 23.09 12.38
C ALA A 96 3.63 23.07 11.98
N ARG A 97 3.93 23.06 10.68
CA ARG A 97 5.30 23.07 10.13
C ARG A 97 5.68 24.39 9.48
N ALA A 98 4.90 25.47 9.66
CA ALA A 98 5.13 26.75 8.99
C ALA A 98 6.56 27.32 9.19
N SER A 99 7.18 27.08 10.34
CA SER A 99 8.55 27.50 10.64
C SER A 99 9.62 26.65 9.93
N LYS A 100 9.40 25.34 9.83
CA LYS A 100 10.35 24.38 9.22
C LYS A 100 10.17 24.25 7.71
N LYS A 101 8.95 24.48 7.21
CA LYS A 101 8.52 24.27 5.81
C LYS A 101 8.97 22.92 5.25
N HIS A 102 8.87 21.87 6.06
CA HIS A 102 9.24 20.51 5.69
C HIS A 102 8.12 19.58 6.09
N LEU A 103 7.66 18.77 5.13
CA LEU A 103 6.67 17.72 5.34
C LEU A 103 7.21 16.40 4.80
N ARG A 104 7.20 15.35 5.63
CA ARG A 104 7.59 14.00 5.23
C ARG A 104 6.40 13.04 5.31
N ILE A 105 6.13 12.34 4.23
CA ILE A 105 5.04 11.38 4.10
C ILE A 105 5.61 10.01 3.76
N TRP A 106 5.20 8.97 4.48
CA TRP A 106 5.56 7.58 4.19
C TRP A 106 4.35 6.77 3.76
N CYS A 107 4.42 6.13 2.59
CA CYS A 107 3.47 5.10 2.17
C CYS A 107 4.12 3.72 2.35
N ALA A 108 3.74 3.04 3.42
CA ALA A 108 4.15 1.68 3.76
C ALA A 108 3.31 0.67 2.97
N ALA A 109 4.00 -0.15 2.14
CA ALA A 109 3.42 -1.03 1.12
C ALA A 109 2.82 -0.26 -0.07
N ALA A 110 3.67 0.55 -0.71
CA ALA A 110 3.31 1.40 -1.84
C ALA A 110 2.90 0.64 -3.11
N SER A 111 3.21 -0.66 -3.21
CA SER A 111 2.89 -1.52 -4.34
C SER A 111 3.30 -0.87 -5.68
N SER A 112 2.41 -0.83 -6.67
CA SER A 112 2.69 -0.21 -7.99
C SER A 112 2.67 1.33 -8.01
N GLY A 113 2.69 1.99 -6.85
CA GLY A 113 2.96 3.43 -6.73
C GLY A 113 1.74 4.35 -6.83
N GLN A 114 0.53 3.83 -7.03
CA GLN A 114 -0.66 4.66 -7.20
C GLN A 114 -0.97 5.51 -5.96
N GLU A 115 -0.76 5.00 -4.74
CA GLU A 115 -1.01 5.74 -3.50
C GLU A 115 -0.03 6.93 -3.30
N PRO A 116 1.30 6.75 -3.37
CA PRO A 116 2.25 7.86 -3.36
C PRO A 116 1.99 8.90 -4.45
N TYR A 117 1.65 8.47 -5.67
CA TYR A 117 1.36 9.39 -6.76
C TYR A 117 0.04 10.14 -6.59
N SER A 118 -0.97 9.53 -5.99
CA SER A 118 -2.20 10.24 -5.60
C SER A 118 -1.90 11.38 -4.62
N LEU A 119 -1.01 11.15 -3.64
CA LEU A 119 -0.57 12.19 -2.71
C LEU A 119 0.25 13.28 -3.41
N ALA A 120 1.17 12.88 -4.29
CA ALA A 120 1.99 13.82 -5.07
C ALA A 120 1.13 14.74 -5.95
N MET A 121 0.07 14.21 -6.57
CA MET A 121 -0.90 15.01 -7.33
C MET A 121 -1.65 15.98 -6.44
N ILE A 122 -2.13 15.57 -5.25
CA ILE A 122 -2.77 16.48 -4.29
C ILE A 122 -1.83 17.60 -3.88
N LEU A 123 -0.57 17.29 -3.59
CA LEU A 123 0.41 18.29 -3.18
C LEU A 123 0.75 19.27 -4.31
N ASP A 124 0.79 18.82 -5.55
CA ASP A 124 0.97 19.71 -6.71
C ASP A 124 -0.20 20.68 -6.91
N GLU A 125 -1.44 20.23 -6.64
CA GLU A 125 -2.62 21.12 -6.62
C GLU A 125 -2.51 22.21 -5.54
N PHE A 126 -1.74 21.97 -4.47
CA PHE A 126 -1.51 22.92 -3.36
C PHE A 126 -0.20 23.70 -3.49
N LYS A 127 0.51 23.61 -4.61
CA LYS A 127 1.86 24.19 -4.77
C LYS A 127 1.97 25.69 -4.48
N SER A 128 0.90 26.46 -4.69
CA SER A 128 0.87 27.90 -4.37
C SER A 128 0.93 28.16 -2.86
N GLN A 129 0.39 27.27 -2.03
CA GLN A 129 0.47 27.34 -0.58
C GLN A 129 1.78 26.73 -0.04
N LEU A 130 2.42 25.89 -0.84
CA LEU A 130 3.64 25.15 -0.50
C LEU A 130 4.92 25.79 -1.07
N VAL A 131 4.89 27.08 -1.40
CA VAL A 131 6.07 27.79 -1.90
C VAL A 131 7.20 27.78 -0.87
N GLY A 132 8.37 27.30 -1.27
CA GLY A 132 9.54 27.14 -0.41
C GLY A 132 9.45 25.98 0.57
N TRP A 133 8.46 25.08 0.41
CA TRP A 133 8.40 23.85 1.19
C TRP A 133 9.27 22.77 0.58
N ARG A 134 9.95 22.03 1.44
CA ARG A 134 10.50 20.71 1.11
C ARG A 134 9.43 19.68 1.41
N ILE A 135 9.09 18.85 0.42
CA ILE A 135 8.15 17.75 0.60
C ILE A 135 8.86 16.45 0.22
N ASP A 136 8.95 15.50 1.15
CA ASP A 136 9.49 14.17 0.87
C ASP A 136 8.36 13.15 0.92
N ILE A 137 8.03 12.51 -0.21
CA ILE A 137 7.11 11.35 -0.24
C ILE A 137 7.97 10.10 -0.42
N VAL A 138 7.93 9.20 0.56
CA VAL A 138 8.66 7.93 0.53
C VAL A 138 7.66 6.80 0.36
N GLY A 139 7.70 6.09 -0.75
CA GLY A 139 6.95 4.85 -0.96
C GLY A 139 7.85 3.65 -0.71
N THR A 140 7.42 2.73 0.16
CA THR A 140 8.21 1.51 0.42
C THR A 140 7.41 0.25 0.17
N ASP A 141 8.06 -0.80 -0.32
CA ASP A 141 7.46 -2.11 -0.50
C ASP A 141 8.51 -3.21 -0.34
N ILE A 142 8.08 -4.44 -0.04
CA ILE A 142 8.98 -5.59 0.02
C ILE A 142 9.36 -6.08 -1.38
N SER A 143 8.46 -5.92 -2.37
CA SER A 143 8.72 -6.42 -3.73
C SER A 143 9.53 -5.44 -4.58
N ARG A 144 10.70 -5.88 -5.03
CA ARG A 144 11.54 -5.09 -5.97
C ARG A 144 10.86 -4.93 -7.32
N GLU A 145 10.17 -5.98 -7.78
CA GLU A 145 9.47 -5.98 -9.06
C GLU A 145 8.38 -4.90 -9.10
N ILE A 146 7.53 -4.86 -8.07
CA ILE A 146 6.43 -3.89 -8.05
C ILE A 146 6.94 -2.44 -7.91
N LEU A 147 8.02 -2.23 -7.15
CA LEU A 147 8.67 -0.92 -7.05
C LEU A 147 9.32 -0.50 -8.37
N THR A 148 9.79 -1.43 -9.19
CA THR A 148 10.31 -1.12 -10.53
C THR A 148 9.20 -0.55 -11.41
N LYS A 149 8.01 -1.18 -11.39
CA LYS A 149 6.81 -0.64 -12.04
C LYS A 149 6.43 0.74 -11.49
N ALA A 150 6.44 0.90 -10.16
CA ALA A 150 6.12 2.17 -9.51
C ALA A 150 7.04 3.32 -9.97
N ARG A 151 8.35 3.08 -10.03
CA ARG A 151 9.34 4.05 -10.53
C ARG A 151 9.15 4.38 -12.01
N ALA A 152 8.85 3.37 -12.84
CA ALA A 152 8.56 3.59 -14.25
C ALA A 152 7.30 4.46 -14.44
N GLY A 153 6.32 4.34 -13.54
CA GLY A 153 5.09 5.10 -13.55
C GLY A 153 4.25 4.85 -14.81
N LEU A 154 4.33 3.63 -15.35
CA LEU A 154 3.59 3.16 -16.51
C LEU A 154 2.40 2.32 -16.07
N TYR A 155 1.23 2.67 -16.56
CA TYR A 155 -0.04 2.08 -16.17
C TYR A 155 -0.88 1.75 -17.39
N SER A 156 -1.60 0.64 -17.34
CA SER A 156 -2.58 0.27 -18.38
C SER A 156 -3.77 1.23 -18.40
N GLN A 157 -4.54 1.20 -19.49
CA GLN A 157 -5.81 1.93 -19.60
C GLN A 157 -6.75 1.60 -18.43
N PHE A 158 -6.83 0.34 -18.03
CA PHE A 158 -7.68 -0.12 -16.92
C PHE A 158 -7.26 0.51 -15.59
N GLU A 159 -5.95 0.52 -15.30
CA GLU A 159 -5.42 1.05 -14.04
C GLU A 159 -5.65 2.57 -13.91
N VAL A 160 -5.48 3.33 -15.00
CA VAL A 160 -5.73 4.77 -14.96
C VAL A 160 -7.21 5.14 -15.01
N GLN A 161 -8.10 4.23 -15.38
CA GLN A 161 -9.55 4.46 -15.29
C GLN A 161 -10.12 4.08 -13.92
N ARG A 162 -9.38 3.30 -13.13
CA ARG A 162 -9.81 2.85 -11.80
C ARG A 162 -9.46 3.90 -10.73
N GLY A 163 -10.43 4.78 -10.45
CA GLY A 163 -10.39 5.72 -9.32
C GLY A 163 -9.69 7.06 -9.59
N LEU A 164 -8.99 7.22 -10.71
CA LEU A 164 -8.38 8.48 -11.11
C LEU A 164 -9.41 9.40 -11.81
N PRO A 165 -9.65 10.63 -11.31
CA PRO A 165 -10.48 11.59 -12.02
C PRO A 165 -9.90 11.96 -13.39
N ILE A 166 -10.77 12.09 -14.40
CA ILE A 166 -10.37 12.36 -15.78
C ILE A 166 -9.54 13.65 -15.93
N GLY A 167 -9.88 14.69 -15.16
CA GLY A 167 -9.11 15.95 -15.17
C GLY A 167 -7.66 15.75 -14.71
N LEU A 168 -7.43 14.84 -13.76
CA LEU A 168 -6.08 14.51 -13.31
C LEU A 168 -5.34 13.63 -14.31
N LEU A 169 -6.04 12.70 -14.97
CA LEU A 169 -5.46 11.90 -16.04
C LEU A 169 -4.91 12.80 -17.15
N VAL A 170 -5.73 13.73 -17.65
CA VAL A 170 -5.34 14.67 -18.71
C VAL A 170 -4.20 15.59 -18.27
N LYS A 171 -4.18 16.02 -17.00
CA LYS A 171 -3.18 16.94 -16.47
C LYS A 171 -1.82 16.27 -16.20
N TYR A 172 -1.83 15.08 -15.62
CA TYR A 172 -0.62 14.46 -15.04
C TYR A 172 -0.12 13.24 -15.79
N PHE A 173 -0.80 12.77 -16.82
CA PHE A 173 -0.36 11.61 -17.60
C PHE A 173 -0.24 11.95 -19.07
N GLN A 174 0.65 11.21 -19.72
CA GLN A 174 0.82 11.22 -21.16
C GLN A 174 0.62 9.81 -21.67
N LYS A 175 -0.11 9.67 -22.79
CA LYS A 175 -0.26 8.38 -23.45
C LYS A 175 1.07 8.02 -24.12
N LYS A 176 1.56 6.81 -23.85
CA LYS A 176 2.78 6.24 -24.42
C LYS A 176 2.43 4.86 -24.98
N GLU A 177 2.27 4.78 -26.30
CA GLU A 177 1.76 3.60 -26.99
C GLU A 177 0.40 3.17 -26.38
N ASP A 178 0.31 1.94 -25.86
CA ASP A 178 -0.88 1.37 -25.24
C ASP A 178 -0.96 1.59 -23.72
N GLN A 179 -0.03 2.38 -23.16
CA GLN A 179 0.04 2.67 -21.74
C GLN A 179 -0.05 4.18 -21.46
N TRP A 180 -0.21 4.51 -20.19
CA TRP A 180 -0.19 5.87 -19.66
C TRP A 180 0.99 6.02 -18.73
N GLN A 181 1.80 7.03 -18.99
CA GLN A 181 2.93 7.37 -18.16
C GLN A 181 2.63 8.61 -17.33
N ILE A 182 2.77 8.53 -16.02
CA ILE A 182 2.67 9.70 -15.15
C ILE A 182 3.86 10.64 -15.38
N SER A 183 3.61 11.95 -15.31
CA SER A 183 4.56 12.98 -15.69
C SER A 183 5.86 12.89 -14.89
N ALA A 184 6.98 13.25 -15.52
CA ALA A 184 8.28 13.24 -14.85
C ALA A 184 8.32 14.12 -13.60
N ASP A 185 7.59 15.25 -13.59
CA ASP A 185 7.47 16.16 -12.44
C ASP A 185 6.75 15.52 -11.25
N ILE A 186 5.70 14.73 -11.47
CA ILE A 186 5.06 14.00 -10.37
C ILE A 186 5.93 12.82 -9.91
N ARG A 187 6.61 12.13 -10.84
CA ARG A 187 7.52 11.04 -10.49
C ARG A 187 8.68 11.47 -9.61
N SER A 188 9.28 12.62 -9.91
CA SER A 188 10.44 13.13 -9.15
C SER A 188 10.10 13.48 -7.70
N LYS A 189 8.81 13.70 -7.38
CA LYS A 189 8.32 13.98 -6.01
C LYS A 189 8.25 12.74 -5.11
N VAL A 190 8.39 11.53 -5.66
CA VAL A 190 8.29 10.28 -4.89
C VAL A 190 9.59 9.49 -4.91
N GLN A 191 10.07 9.12 -3.73
CA GLN A 191 11.23 8.25 -3.54
C GLN A 191 10.77 6.84 -3.20
N TYR A 192 11.14 5.86 -4.03
CA TYR A 192 10.79 4.46 -3.80
C TYR A 192 11.96 3.66 -3.22
N LYS A 193 11.74 3.00 -2.08
CA LYS A 193 12.74 2.16 -1.40
C LYS A 193 12.18 0.76 -1.15
N GLU A 194 13.03 -0.24 -1.33
CA GLU A 194 12.72 -1.58 -0.82
C GLU A 194 12.77 -1.54 0.71
N PHE A 195 11.74 -2.08 1.35
CA PHE A 195 11.67 -2.12 2.81
C PHE A 195 10.69 -3.18 3.28
N ASN A 196 11.13 -3.99 4.22
CA ASN A 196 10.30 -5.00 4.87
C ASN A 196 9.73 -4.46 6.18
N LEU A 197 8.41 -4.50 6.35
CA LEU A 197 7.77 -4.05 7.60
C LEU A 197 8.12 -4.91 8.82
N LEU A 198 8.82 -6.03 8.65
CA LEU A 198 9.37 -6.82 9.76
C LEU A 198 10.76 -6.32 10.24
N GLU A 199 11.41 -5.42 9.50
CA GLU A 199 12.78 -4.95 9.80
C GLU A 199 12.82 -3.71 10.68
N ASP A 200 13.99 -3.25 11.07
CA ASP A 200 14.14 -2.04 11.87
C ASP A 200 13.74 -0.76 11.10
N PHE A 201 12.88 0.06 11.69
CA PHE A 201 12.32 1.27 11.08
C PHE A 201 13.22 2.49 11.25
N ARG A 202 14.17 2.46 12.20
CA ARG A 202 15.06 3.60 12.53
C ARG A 202 15.77 4.21 11.29
N PRO A 203 16.27 3.43 10.31
CA PRO A 203 16.94 3.99 9.14
C PRO A 203 16.04 4.85 8.22
N LEU A 204 14.71 4.73 8.30
CA LEU A 204 13.79 5.55 7.49
C LEU A 204 13.69 7.00 7.99
N GLY A 205 14.03 7.23 9.26
CA GLY A 205 13.86 8.51 9.95
C GLY A 205 12.40 8.82 10.29
N GLN A 206 12.13 10.07 10.65
CA GLN A 206 10.80 10.49 11.11
C GLN A 206 9.85 10.90 9.99
N PHE A 207 8.55 10.64 10.15
CA PHE A 207 7.51 11.04 9.19
C PHE A 207 6.33 11.72 9.89
N ASP A 208 5.87 12.83 9.32
CA ASP A 208 4.71 13.56 9.85
C ASP A 208 3.40 12.83 9.54
N VAL A 209 3.34 12.18 8.38
CA VAL A 209 2.17 11.41 7.93
C VAL A 209 2.60 10.03 7.46
N VAL A 210 1.94 8.99 7.94
CA VAL A 210 2.17 7.60 7.53
C VAL A 210 0.88 7.01 6.97
N TYR A 211 0.96 6.49 5.76
CA TYR A 211 -0.04 5.64 5.13
C TYR A 211 0.41 4.19 5.28
N CYS A 212 -0.34 3.39 6.02
CA CYS A 212 -0.11 1.95 6.17
C CYS A 212 -1.43 1.24 5.88
N ARG A 213 -1.80 1.19 4.61
CA ARG A 213 -3.14 0.81 4.16
C ARG A 213 -3.13 -0.52 3.43
N ASN A 214 -4.12 -1.35 3.73
CA ASN A 214 -4.39 -2.64 3.09
C ASN A 214 -3.20 -3.62 3.14
N VAL A 215 -2.38 -3.54 4.19
CA VAL A 215 -1.20 -4.40 4.38
C VAL A 215 -1.23 -5.16 5.71
N LEU A 216 -1.70 -4.52 6.79
CA LEU A 216 -1.77 -5.15 8.11
C LEU A 216 -2.73 -6.34 8.10
N ILE A 217 -3.71 -6.37 7.20
CA ILE A 217 -4.64 -7.50 7.01
C ILE A 217 -3.93 -8.85 6.74
N TYR A 218 -2.69 -8.84 6.26
CA TYR A 218 -1.91 -10.05 5.99
C TYR A 218 -1.16 -10.59 7.20
N PHE A 219 -1.07 -9.80 8.28
CA PHE A 219 -0.26 -10.10 9.46
C PHE A 219 -1.09 -10.71 10.59
N ASP A 220 -0.44 -11.49 11.46
CA ASP A 220 -1.05 -11.88 12.74
C ASP A 220 -1.07 -10.73 13.74
N GLN A 221 -1.84 -10.91 14.82
CA GLN A 221 -2.04 -9.88 15.83
C GLN A 221 -0.72 -9.37 16.47
N PRO A 222 0.23 -10.24 16.87
CA PRO A 222 1.51 -9.78 17.41
C PRO A 222 2.30 -8.93 16.42
N THR A 223 2.36 -9.35 15.15
CA THR A 223 3.07 -8.61 14.10
C THR A 223 2.41 -7.25 13.84
N LYS A 224 1.07 -7.18 13.80
CA LYS A 224 0.35 -5.90 13.67
C LYS A 224 0.69 -4.93 14.81
N SER A 225 0.66 -5.42 16.05
CA SER A 225 0.98 -4.62 17.24
C SER A 225 2.40 -4.08 17.18
N ASP A 226 3.37 -4.92 16.82
CA ASP A 226 4.77 -4.53 16.71
C ASP A 226 5.04 -3.52 15.59
N VAL A 227 4.44 -3.73 14.41
CA VAL A 227 4.51 -2.76 13.29
C VAL A 227 3.94 -1.41 13.72
N LEU A 228 2.74 -1.38 14.33
CA LEU A 228 2.14 -0.13 14.81
C LEU A 228 3.01 0.55 15.89
N ALA A 229 3.59 -0.22 16.81
CA ALA A 229 4.50 0.33 17.81
C ALA A 229 5.73 1.00 17.15
N ARG A 230 6.36 0.35 16.16
CA ARG A 230 7.49 0.91 15.42
C ARG A 230 7.12 2.13 14.59
N ILE A 231 5.94 2.15 13.95
CA ILE A 231 5.41 3.35 13.28
C ILE A 231 5.29 4.51 14.28
N SER A 232 4.70 4.26 15.45
CA SER A 232 4.47 5.30 16.47
C SER A 232 5.77 5.95 16.98
N ALA A 233 6.87 5.20 17.00
CA ALA A 233 8.18 5.67 17.41
C ALA A 233 8.87 6.59 16.38
N LEU A 234 8.50 6.49 15.10
CA LEU A 234 9.01 7.35 14.04
C LEU A 234 8.22 8.66 13.87
N MET A 235 7.02 8.74 14.44
CA MET A 235 6.14 9.87 14.20
C MET A 235 6.34 10.97 15.27
N PRO A 236 6.25 12.26 14.91
CA PRO A 236 6.15 13.36 15.87
C PRO A 236 4.78 13.35 16.54
N ASP A 237 4.65 13.97 17.72
CA ASP A 237 3.45 13.91 18.58
C ASP A 237 2.15 14.33 17.88
N ASP A 238 2.25 15.23 16.92
CA ASP A 238 1.15 15.77 16.11
C ASP A 238 1.01 15.09 14.74
N GLY A 239 1.67 13.94 14.54
CA GLY A 239 1.63 13.18 13.30
C GLY A 239 0.35 12.35 13.11
N PHE A 240 0.08 11.98 11.85
CA PHE A 240 -1.13 11.25 11.46
C PHE A 240 -0.84 9.89 10.80
N LEU A 241 -1.59 8.87 11.20
CA LEU A 241 -1.57 7.53 10.62
C LEU A 241 -2.88 7.28 9.85
N PHE A 242 -2.77 6.82 8.62
CA PHE A 242 -3.88 6.36 7.78
C PHE A 242 -3.84 4.83 7.67
N LEU A 243 -4.95 4.18 8.02
CA LEU A 243 -5.16 2.75 7.79
C LEU A 243 -6.27 2.50 6.75
N GLY A 244 -6.27 1.31 6.15
CA GLY A 244 -7.29 0.89 5.19
C GLY A 244 -8.65 0.66 5.84
N GLY A 245 -9.72 0.60 5.04
CA GLY A 245 -11.09 0.52 5.53
C GLY A 245 -11.44 -0.70 6.39
N ALA A 246 -10.66 -1.79 6.26
CA ALA A 246 -10.78 -3.04 7.02
C ALA A 246 -9.76 -3.17 8.16
N GLU A 247 -8.98 -2.12 8.43
CA GLU A 247 -7.91 -2.13 9.44
C GLU A 247 -8.26 -1.21 10.61
N THR A 248 -7.80 -1.59 11.80
CA THR A 248 -8.05 -0.84 13.04
C THR A 248 -6.89 -0.98 14.01
N VAL A 249 -6.72 0.00 14.89
CA VAL A 249 -5.81 -0.07 16.04
C VAL A 249 -6.50 -0.66 17.28
N LEU A 250 -7.84 -0.71 17.29
CA LEU A 250 -8.62 -1.17 18.45
C LEU A 250 -8.34 -2.64 18.74
N GLY A 251 -7.99 -2.93 20.00
CA GLY A 251 -7.58 -4.28 20.42
C GLY A 251 -6.23 -4.73 19.86
N ILE A 252 -5.49 -3.85 19.19
CA ILE A 252 -4.18 -4.15 18.58
C ILE A 252 -3.07 -3.28 19.19
N SER A 253 -3.30 -1.98 19.31
CA SER A 253 -2.30 -1.02 19.79
C SER A 253 -2.96 0.10 20.60
N ASP A 254 -2.31 0.49 21.69
CA ASP A 254 -2.68 1.63 22.54
C ASP A 254 -1.95 2.93 22.14
N LYS A 255 -1.00 2.85 21.21
CA LYS A 255 -0.13 3.97 20.78
C LYS A 255 -0.83 4.99 19.90
N PHE A 256 -2.01 4.64 19.40
CA PHE A 256 -2.81 5.47 18.51
C PHE A 256 -4.24 5.57 19.03
N LYS A 257 -4.84 6.75 18.88
CA LYS A 257 -6.27 6.98 19.11
C LYS A 257 -6.92 7.44 17.80
N PRO A 258 -8.16 7.00 17.50
CA PRO A 258 -8.88 7.46 16.32
C PRO A 258 -9.07 8.98 16.37
N LEU A 259 -8.90 9.63 15.22
CA LEU A 259 -9.25 11.03 15.07
C LEU A 259 -10.79 11.14 14.99
N ALA A 260 -11.39 11.91 15.90
CA ALA A 260 -12.84 12.00 16.00
C ALA A 260 -13.47 12.40 14.66
N ARG A 261 -14.61 11.79 14.31
CA ARG A 261 -15.35 12.01 13.04
C ARG A 261 -14.55 11.70 11.75
N GLN A 262 -13.29 11.26 11.85
CA GLN A 262 -12.41 10.97 10.72
C GLN A 262 -12.03 9.48 10.72
N ARG A 263 -12.96 8.63 10.26
CA ARG A 263 -12.72 7.18 10.14
C ARG A 263 -11.47 6.90 9.31
N GLY A 264 -10.63 5.98 9.80
CA GLY A 264 -9.41 5.54 9.13
C GLY A 264 -8.18 6.41 9.43
N ILE A 265 -8.34 7.52 10.16
CA ILE A 265 -7.25 8.39 10.59
C ILE A 265 -7.04 8.23 12.08
N TYR A 266 -5.77 8.15 12.46
CA TYR A 266 -5.34 8.02 13.83
C TYR A 266 -4.27 9.05 14.14
N GLN A 267 -4.28 9.53 15.38
CA GLN A 267 -3.25 10.38 15.96
C GLN A 267 -2.55 9.62 17.08
N LEU A 268 -1.38 10.07 17.48
CA LEU A 268 -0.64 9.44 18.56
C LEU A 268 -1.38 9.58 19.89
N ASN A 269 -1.28 8.53 20.69
CA ASN A 269 -1.83 8.46 22.04
C ASN A 269 -0.67 8.37 23.04
N ARG A 270 -0.04 9.52 23.31
CA ARG A 270 1.00 9.66 24.33
C ARG A 270 0.82 10.95 25.14
N PRO A 271 1.28 10.98 26.40
CA PRO A 271 1.16 12.17 27.24
C PRO A 271 1.77 13.40 26.56
N GLY A 272 1.03 14.51 26.51
CA GLY A 272 1.48 15.75 25.88
C GLY A 272 1.27 15.84 24.37
N ALA A 273 0.85 14.76 23.70
CA ALA A 273 0.50 14.83 22.28
C ALA A 273 -0.74 15.71 22.09
N PRO A 274 -0.65 16.74 21.21
CA PRO A 274 -1.76 17.66 21.03
C PRO A 274 -2.95 16.95 20.41
N ASP A 275 -4.14 17.14 20.98
CA ASP A 275 -5.37 16.78 20.29
C ASP A 275 -5.56 17.74 19.12
N VAL A 276 -5.84 17.16 17.96
CA VAL A 276 -6.10 17.94 16.75
C VAL A 276 -7.46 18.61 16.91
N ASP A 277 -7.46 19.95 16.94
CA ASP A 277 -8.69 20.74 16.96
C ASP A 277 -9.42 20.63 15.62
N LEU A 278 -10.27 19.61 15.53
CA LEU A 278 -11.11 19.33 14.37
C LEU A 278 -12.11 20.44 14.11
N ALA A 279 -12.58 21.17 15.13
CA ALA A 279 -13.53 22.26 14.95
C ALA A 279 -12.84 23.47 14.29
N ALA A 280 -11.60 23.78 14.68
CA ALA A 280 -10.79 24.78 14.01
C ALA A 280 -10.47 24.39 12.55
N LEU A 281 -10.22 23.10 12.28
CA LEU A 281 -9.98 22.61 10.91
C LEU A 281 -11.24 22.67 10.04
N GLU A 282 -12.38 22.24 10.55
CA GLU A 282 -13.68 22.32 9.85
C GLU A 282 -14.07 23.79 9.58
N LYS A 283 -13.85 24.69 10.54
CA LYS A 283 -14.10 26.13 10.38
C LYS A 283 -13.16 26.79 9.36
N ALA A 284 -11.89 26.40 9.34
CA ALA A 284 -10.91 26.89 8.35
C ALA A 284 -11.27 26.43 6.93
N GLN A 285 -11.73 25.20 6.77
CA GLN A 285 -12.21 24.67 5.47
C GLN A 285 -13.48 25.39 4.99
N ALA A 286 -14.46 25.62 5.88
CA ALA A 286 -15.68 26.33 5.54
C ALA A 286 -15.39 27.78 5.11
N GLY A 287 -14.48 28.46 5.81
CA GLY A 287 -14.04 29.82 5.46
C GLY A 287 -13.30 29.90 4.12
N ALA A 288 -12.42 28.94 3.82
CA ALA A 288 -11.71 28.87 2.54
C ALA A 288 -12.66 28.56 1.36
N ALA A 289 -13.67 27.71 1.56
CA ALA A 289 -14.69 27.42 0.57
C ALA A 289 -15.59 28.64 0.28
N SER A 290 -15.95 29.43 1.31
CA SER A 290 -16.72 30.67 1.13
C SER A 290 -15.92 31.79 0.46
N ALA A 291 -14.62 31.90 0.74
CA ALA A 291 -13.74 32.89 0.10
C ALA A 291 -13.48 32.55 -1.38
N GLY A 292 -13.33 31.27 -1.72
CA GLY A 292 -13.22 30.81 -3.11
C GLY A 292 -14.51 31.02 -3.92
N ALA A 293 -15.68 30.83 -3.29
CA ALA A 293 -16.97 31.06 -3.95
C ALA A 293 -17.26 32.54 -4.22
N ALA A 294 -16.83 33.45 -3.32
CA ALA A 294 -17.04 34.90 -3.47
C ALA A 294 -16.09 35.55 -4.49
N ALA A 295 -14.95 34.92 -4.81
CA ALA A 295 -13.93 35.49 -5.69
C ALA A 295 -14.11 35.16 -7.19
N GLY A 296 -15.16 34.43 -7.60
CA GLY A 296 -15.36 34.02 -9.01
C GLY A 296 -14.24 33.14 -9.59
N ALA A 297 -13.22 32.82 -8.80
CA ALA A 297 -12.10 31.98 -9.14
C ALA A 297 -12.39 30.57 -8.61
N ALA A 298 -12.29 29.56 -9.48
CA ALA A 298 -12.20 28.17 -9.03
C ALA A 298 -11.13 28.10 -7.92
N ALA A 299 -11.54 27.67 -6.72
CA ALA A 299 -10.65 27.57 -5.58
C ALA A 299 -9.34 26.88 -6.00
N PRO A 300 -8.16 27.44 -5.68
CA PRO A 300 -6.90 26.81 -6.07
C PRO A 300 -6.82 25.47 -5.33
N GLY A 301 -6.88 24.38 -6.09
CA GLY A 301 -6.76 23.01 -5.58
C GLY A 301 -8.08 22.23 -5.50
N GLY A 302 -9.13 22.63 -6.22
CA GLY A 302 -10.42 21.96 -6.34
C GLY A 302 -10.44 20.65 -7.15
N LEU A 303 -9.90 19.52 -6.68
CA LEU A 303 -10.29 18.21 -7.25
C LEU A 303 -11.78 18.00 -6.98
N ALA A 304 -12.61 18.20 -8.00
CA ALA A 304 -14.03 17.91 -7.96
C ALA A 304 -14.22 16.40 -8.13
N PHE A 305 -14.39 15.69 -7.03
CA PHE A 305 -14.93 14.34 -7.05
C PHE A 305 -16.46 14.44 -7.05
N PRO A 306 -17.18 13.78 -7.97
CA PRO A 306 -18.63 13.71 -7.88
C PRO A 306 -19.03 13.09 -6.53
N LYS A 307 -19.94 13.75 -5.80
CA LYS A 307 -20.39 13.29 -4.47
C LYS A 307 -20.92 11.85 -4.57
N PRO A 308 -20.48 10.92 -3.71
CA PRO A 308 -21.02 9.57 -3.72
C PRO A 308 -22.48 9.55 -3.24
N LYS A 309 -23.32 8.74 -3.89
CA LYS A 309 -24.79 8.70 -3.72
C LYS A 309 -25.28 8.46 -2.27
N HIS A 310 -24.44 7.97 -1.36
CA HIS A 310 -24.80 7.70 0.03
C HIS A 310 -24.76 8.94 0.95
N MET A 311 -24.47 10.13 0.41
CA MET A 311 -24.37 11.38 1.18
C MET A 311 -25.41 12.44 0.76
N GLN A 312 -26.40 12.09 -0.07
CA GLN A 312 -27.62 12.88 -0.24
C GLN A 312 -28.63 12.48 0.84
N THR A 313 -28.59 13.12 1.99
CA THR A 313 -29.72 13.09 2.93
C THR A 313 -30.86 13.90 2.31
N GLY A 314 -31.92 13.23 1.89
CA GLY A 314 -33.16 13.85 1.48
C GLY A 314 -33.80 14.56 2.67
N ALA A 315 -33.67 15.88 2.72
CA ALA A 315 -34.55 16.74 3.49
C ALA A 315 -35.67 17.19 2.56
N GLY A 316 -36.90 16.80 2.87
CA GLY A 316 -38.09 17.21 2.12
C GLY A 316 -39.27 16.27 2.34
N ALA A 317 -39.81 16.24 3.56
CA ALA A 317 -41.12 15.66 3.81
C ALA A 317 -42.21 16.75 3.78
N ALA A 318 -43.24 16.45 2.98
CA ALA A 318 -44.67 16.73 3.15
C ALA A 318 -45.22 18.17 3.10
N THR A 319 -46.09 18.41 2.10
CA THR A 319 -47.50 18.86 2.22
C THR A 319 -48.23 18.42 0.94
N GLY A 320 -49.21 17.52 0.99
CA GLY A 320 -50.66 17.82 0.87
C GLY A 320 -51.02 18.46 -0.49
N THR A 321 -51.90 17.97 -1.36
CA THR A 321 -53.26 17.47 -1.12
C THR A 321 -53.83 16.90 -2.44
N THR A 322 -54.79 15.98 -2.30
CA THR A 322 -55.66 15.33 -3.28
C THR A 322 -56.27 16.24 -4.36
N ALA A 323 -56.34 15.75 -5.62
CA ALA A 323 -57.49 15.94 -6.51
C ALA A 323 -57.42 15.01 -7.74
N ARG A 324 -58.50 14.26 -7.97
CA ARG A 324 -58.89 13.59 -9.22
C ARG A 324 -60.18 14.28 -9.70
N PRO A 325 -60.40 14.50 -11.00
CA PRO A 325 -61.49 13.83 -11.73
C PRO A 325 -61.09 13.40 -13.16
N ALA A 326 -61.47 12.20 -13.62
CA ALA A 326 -62.64 11.88 -14.49
C ALA A 326 -62.37 12.19 -15.99
N ALA A 327 -62.14 11.17 -16.82
CA ALA A 327 -63.12 10.43 -17.63
C ALA A 327 -63.51 11.16 -18.93
N GLY A 328 -63.21 10.53 -20.07
CA GLY A 328 -63.60 10.97 -21.42
C GLY A 328 -63.35 9.85 -22.43
N THR A 329 -64.44 9.37 -23.01
CA THR A 329 -64.61 8.15 -23.82
C THR A 329 -64.35 8.38 -25.31
N THR A 330 -64.32 7.28 -26.08
CA THR A 330 -64.41 7.10 -27.55
C THR A 330 -63.06 7.00 -28.29
N GLY A 331 -62.80 6.06 -29.19
CA GLY A 331 -63.57 4.93 -29.73
C GLY A 331 -62.68 4.04 -30.63
N THR A 332 -63.01 2.74 -30.61
CA THR A 332 -62.95 1.69 -31.66
C THR A 332 -62.30 2.05 -33.01
N THR A 333 -61.40 1.29 -33.63
CA THR A 333 -61.44 -0.08 -34.24
C THR A 333 -60.03 -0.33 -34.82
N GLY A 334 -59.43 -1.51 -35.00
CA GLY A 334 -59.81 -2.91 -34.88
C GLY A 334 -58.71 -3.74 -35.56
N THR A 335 -58.58 -5.03 -35.17
CA THR A 335 -58.00 -6.18 -35.92
C THR A 335 -56.52 -6.09 -36.33
N ALA A 336 -55.69 -7.12 -36.39
CA ALA A 336 -55.72 -8.57 -36.21
C ALA A 336 -54.26 -9.00 -36.54
N THR A 337 -53.47 -9.64 -35.67
CA THR A 337 -53.35 -11.10 -35.51
C THR A 337 -51.92 -11.57 -35.88
N THR A 338 -51.33 -12.30 -34.93
CA THR A 338 -50.32 -13.38 -35.04
C THR A 338 -48.85 -13.15 -35.43
N ARG A 339 -47.97 -13.31 -34.40
CA ARG A 339 -46.79 -14.21 -34.23
C ARG A 339 -46.59 -15.34 -35.27
N PRO A 340 -45.45 -16.10 -35.30
CA PRO A 340 -44.40 -16.33 -34.27
C PRO A 340 -42.92 -16.32 -34.81
N ALA A 341 -41.89 -16.21 -33.95
CA ALA A 341 -40.98 -17.27 -33.43
C ALA A 341 -40.45 -18.29 -34.50
N THR A 342 -39.21 -18.77 -34.59
CA THR A 342 -38.07 -18.93 -33.66
C THR A 342 -36.84 -19.44 -34.48
N THR A 343 -35.61 -19.18 -34.00
CA THR A 343 -34.34 -19.97 -34.12
C THR A 343 -33.94 -20.69 -35.42
N THR A 344 -32.70 -20.46 -35.91
CA THR A 344 -31.62 -21.50 -35.96
C THR A 344 -30.27 -20.95 -36.50
N ARG A 345 -29.19 -21.61 -36.03
CA ARG A 345 -27.78 -21.53 -36.42
C ARG A 345 -27.55 -22.02 -37.87
N PRO A 346 -26.41 -21.72 -38.51
CA PRO A 346 -25.69 -22.82 -39.17
C PRO A 346 -24.16 -22.80 -38.98
N ALA A 347 -23.54 -23.92 -39.36
CA ALA A 347 -22.11 -24.17 -39.37
C ALA A 347 -21.64 -24.63 -40.77
N SER A 348 -20.33 -24.46 -41.01
CA SER A 348 -19.44 -25.11 -42.01
C SER A 348 -19.51 -24.68 -43.48
N GLY A 349 -18.30 -24.48 -44.06
CA GLY A 349 -18.05 -24.30 -45.49
C GLY A 349 -16.60 -23.87 -45.79
N THR A 350 -15.79 -24.82 -46.26
CA THR A 350 -14.42 -24.72 -46.79
C THR A 350 -14.34 -24.00 -48.15
N GLY A 351 -13.21 -23.36 -48.49
CA GLY A 351 -12.90 -23.00 -49.90
C GLY A 351 -11.79 -21.95 -50.10
N SER A 352 -10.85 -22.27 -50.99
CA SER A 352 -9.56 -21.62 -51.31
C SER A 352 -9.61 -20.42 -52.28
N SER A 353 -8.68 -19.46 -52.11
CA SER A 353 -7.97 -18.64 -53.14
C SER A 353 -7.18 -17.53 -52.39
N GLY A 354 -5.96 -17.08 -52.68
CA GLY A 354 -5.03 -17.27 -53.80
C GLY A 354 -4.54 -15.89 -54.29
N SER A 355 -3.42 -15.35 -53.75
CA SER A 355 -2.40 -14.53 -54.48
C SER A 355 -1.35 -13.95 -53.51
N THR A 356 -0.07 -14.37 -53.52
CA THR A 356 1.10 -13.83 -54.27
C THR A 356 1.68 -12.51 -53.74
N PHE A 357 2.86 -12.53 -53.09
CA PHE A 357 4.09 -11.83 -53.57
C PHE A 357 5.36 -12.20 -52.78
N SER A 358 6.50 -11.99 -53.43
CA SER A 358 7.77 -12.73 -53.36
C SER A 358 8.81 -12.31 -52.31
N ARG A 359 9.69 -13.26 -51.95
CA ARG A 359 11.05 -13.07 -51.39
C ARG A 359 12.04 -12.64 -52.49
N PRO A 360 13.25 -12.19 -52.10
CA PRO A 360 14.47 -12.61 -52.78
C PRO A 360 15.44 -13.38 -51.85
N SER A 361 16.26 -14.23 -52.47
CA SER A 361 17.31 -15.06 -51.87
C SER A 361 18.59 -14.99 -52.74
N GLY A 362 19.74 -15.28 -52.14
CA GLY A 362 21.03 -15.63 -52.80
C GLY A 362 22.07 -14.50 -52.68
N SER A 363 23.33 -14.70 -52.29
CA SER A 363 24.31 -15.77 -52.59
C SER A 363 25.42 -15.78 -51.49
N THR A 364 25.82 -16.92 -50.90
CA THR A 364 27.07 -17.72 -51.15
C THR A 364 28.36 -16.87 -51.35
N ALA A 365 29.50 -17.09 -50.68
CA ALA A 365 30.28 -18.34 -50.56
C ALA A 365 31.37 -18.33 -49.44
N THR A 366 31.75 -19.55 -48.98
CA THR A 366 33.09 -20.12 -48.60
C THR A 366 34.31 -19.21 -48.32
N GLY A 367 35.26 -19.46 -47.41
CA GLY A 367 35.62 -20.57 -46.52
C GLY A 367 37.06 -20.40 -45.94
N SER A 368 37.36 -21.13 -44.86
CA SER A 368 38.67 -21.70 -44.43
C SER A 368 39.85 -20.87 -43.86
N THR A 369 40.13 -21.10 -42.56
CA THR A 369 41.42 -21.38 -41.86
C THR A 369 42.74 -20.69 -42.23
N THR A 370 43.40 -20.06 -41.24
CA THR A 370 44.70 -20.50 -40.64
C THR A 370 45.16 -19.56 -39.50
N ARG A 371 45.94 -20.12 -38.56
CA ARG A 371 46.57 -19.53 -37.35
C ARG A 371 48.12 -19.55 -37.57
N PRO A 372 48.96 -19.21 -36.58
CA PRO A 372 49.47 -17.91 -36.10
C PRO A 372 50.95 -17.62 -36.47
N GLY A 373 51.46 -16.43 -36.13
CA GLY A 373 52.89 -16.11 -36.13
C GLY A 373 53.32 -15.32 -34.88
N SER A 374 54.42 -15.77 -34.27
CA SER A 374 55.18 -15.20 -33.13
C SER A 374 55.92 -13.90 -33.53
N THR A 375 56.62 -13.10 -32.70
CA THR A 375 57.65 -13.35 -31.66
C THR A 375 58.18 -11.96 -31.16
N GLY A 376 58.80 -11.90 -29.97
CA GLY A 376 59.81 -10.88 -29.58
C GLY A 376 59.32 -9.75 -28.66
N THR A 377 59.60 -9.57 -27.35
CA THR A 377 60.75 -9.71 -26.41
C THR A 377 61.25 -8.33 -25.93
N THR A 378 61.68 -8.26 -24.65
CA THR A 378 62.33 -7.18 -23.85
C THR A 378 61.35 -6.33 -23.01
N GLY A 379 61.58 -5.98 -21.73
CA GLY A 379 62.64 -6.24 -20.76
C GLY A 379 62.41 -5.38 -19.49
N THR A 380 62.58 -5.98 -18.31
CA THR A 380 63.17 -5.47 -17.04
C THR A 380 62.70 -4.18 -16.29
N THR A 381 62.65 -4.37 -14.96
CA THR A 381 62.93 -3.46 -13.81
C THR A 381 61.97 -2.32 -13.40
N GLY A 382 61.67 -2.23 -12.09
CA GLY A 382 61.16 -1.00 -11.47
C GLY A 382 60.48 -1.17 -10.11
N THR A 383 61.26 -1.01 -9.04
CA THR A 383 60.86 -1.00 -7.62
C THR A 383 60.43 0.41 -7.15
N ALA A 384 59.64 0.46 -6.06
CA ALA A 384 59.37 1.61 -5.16
C ALA A 384 58.40 2.71 -5.66
N GLY A 385 57.54 3.32 -4.84
CA GLY A 385 57.27 3.22 -3.41
C GLY A 385 56.39 4.40 -2.94
N SER A 386 55.64 4.15 -1.85
CA SER A 386 55.26 5.02 -0.71
C SER A 386 54.86 6.51 -0.93
N THR A 387 53.83 7.03 -0.27
CA THR A 387 53.89 7.66 1.08
C THR A 387 52.48 8.26 1.40
N TYR A 388 51.93 8.47 2.62
CA TYR A 388 52.41 8.36 4.00
C TYR A 388 51.25 8.31 5.03
N ARG A 389 51.49 7.50 6.08
CA ARG A 389 51.14 7.51 7.52
C ARG A 389 50.08 8.45 8.14
N ARG A 390 49.40 7.86 9.15
CA ARG A 390 49.17 8.46 10.48
C ARG A 390 49.62 7.49 11.60
N PRO A 391 50.06 7.96 12.79
CA PRO A 391 50.82 7.15 13.75
C PRO A 391 50.02 6.68 14.99
N LEU A 392 50.57 5.64 15.63
CA LEU A 392 50.28 5.14 16.98
C LEU A 392 51.37 5.60 17.98
N GLY A 393 51.00 5.70 19.26
CA GLY A 393 51.88 5.82 20.44
C GLY A 393 51.09 6.35 21.65
N THR A 394 50.60 5.50 22.58
CA THR A 394 51.21 5.06 23.87
C THR A 394 51.39 6.19 24.90
N GLY A 395 51.00 6.11 26.18
CA GLY A 395 50.40 5.07 27.02
C GLY A 395 50.37 5.51 28.51
N THR A 396 49.82 4.63 29.37
CA THR A 396 49.88 4.57 30.86
C THR A 396 49.03 5.59 31.66
N GLY A 397 48.28 5.26 32.73
CA GLY A 397 48.00 4.01 33.46
C GLY A 397 47.18 4.29 34.75
N ALA A 398 46.67 3.21 35.37
CA ALA A 398 45.92 3.08 36.65
C ALA A 398 44.44 3.51 36.66
N GLY A 399 43.46 2.77 37.20
CA GLY A 399 43.38 1.48 37.89
C GLY A 399 41.95 1.29 38.43
N GLY A 400 41.49 0.05 38.62
CA GLY A 400 40.33 -0.29 39.46
C GLY A 400 39.08 -0.84 38.76
N THR A 401 38.78 -2.12 38.99
CA THR A 401 37.49 -2.82 38.80
C THR A 401 37.17 -3.53 40.13
N PRO A 402 36.00 -4.18 40.33
CA PRO A 402 34.60 -3.75 40.21
C PRO A 402 33.91 -3.81 41.60
N GLN A 403 32.72 -3.20 41.76
CA GLN A 403 31.86 -3.57 42.90
C GLN A 403 30.37 -3.54 42.56
N ARG A 404 29.74 -4.71 42.77
CA ARG A 404 28.32 -4.95 42.99
C ARG A 404 28.20 -5.47 44.43
N PRO A 405 27.17 -5.08 45.20
CA PRO A 405 26.36 -6.10 45.87
C PRO A 405 24.86 -5.71 45.90
N ARG A 406 23.97 -6.62 45.52
CA ARG A 406 23.13 -7.53 46.33
C ARG A 406 21.83 -6.94 46.85
N ALA A 407 20.77 -7.71 46.60
CA ALA A 407 19.48 -7.64 47.23
C ALA A 407 19.56 -7.92 48.75
N GLY A 408 18.65 -7.30 49.50
CA GLY A 408 18.38 -7.60 50.90
C GLY A 408 16.88 -7.42 51.17
N SER A 409 16.21 -8.52 51.44
CA SER A 409 14.89 -8.60 52.07
C SER A 409 15.00 -8.25 53.55
N SER A 410 14.02 -7.55 54.11
CA SER A 410 13.64 -7.73 55.52
C SER A 410 12.18 -7.33 55.75
N ASN A 411 11.66 -7.82 56.86
CA ASN A 411 10.29 -8.25 57.10
C ASN A 411 9.54 -7.30 58.05
N SER A 412 8.21 -7.42 58.02
CA SER A 412 7.22 -7.29 59.11
C SER A 412 6.97 -5.94 59.82
N THR A 413 5.72 -5.47 59.70
CA THR A 413 4.69 -5.25 60.75
C THR A 413 3.52 -4.56 60.01
N GLY A 414 2.24 -4.92 60.08
CA GLY A 414 1.42 -5.60 61.08
C GLY A 414 0.23 -4.69 61.37
N SER A 415 -0.93 -4.89 60.71
CA SER A 415 -2.23 -4.44 61.23
C SER A 415 -3.39 -5.13 60.52
N SER A 416 -4.27 -5.65 61.37
CA SER A 416 -5.46 -6.48 61.21
C SER A 416 -6.60 -5.90 60.35
N GLY A 417 -7.40 -6.80 59.76
CA GLY A 417 -8.76 -6.50 59.30
C GLY A 417 -9.39 -7.62 58.46
N THR A 418 -10.19 -8.46 59.13
CA THR A 418 -11.31 -9.33 58.63
C THR A 418 -11.83 -8.99 57.22
N THR A 419 -12.17 -9.91 56.31
CA THR A 419 -13.26 -10.92 56.35
C THR A 419 -13.26 -11.73 55.03
N ARG A 420 -13.54 -13.04 55.06
CA ARG A 420 -13.92 -13.90 53.88
C ARG A 420 -15.37 -13.56 53.45
N PRO A 421 -15.89 -13.89 52.23
CA PRO A 421 -15.91 -15.23 51.63
C PRO A 421 -15.70 -15.31 50.09
N SER A 422 -15.52 -16.55 49.61
CA SER A 422 -15.54 -16.96 48.18
C SER A 422 -16.89 -16.67 47.50
N PRO A 423 -16.94 -16.73 46.15
CA PRO A 423 -17.85 -17.74 45.59
C PRO A 423 -17.34 -18.48 44.34
N THR A 424 -17.70 -19.76 44.33
CA THR A 424 -17.90 -20.66 43.20
C THR A 424 -18.86 -20.05 42.16
N PHE A 425 -18.53 -20.17 40.87
CA PHE A 425 -19.35 -19.70 39.76
C PHE A 425 -20.24 -20.83 39.21
N ASP A 426 -21.55 -20.61 39.30
CA ASP A 426 -22.63 -21.51 38.89
C ASP A 426 -22.89 -21.41 37.36
N ARG A 427 -23.10 -22.57 36.73
CA ARG A 427 -23.22 -22.79 35.28
C ARG A 427 -24.67 -23.07 34.85
N SER A 428 -25.65 -22.41 35.45
CA SER A 428 -27.05 -22.50 35.00
C SER A 428 -27.61 -21.15 34.53
N ARG A 429 -27.10 -20.63 33.41
CA ARG A 429 -27.78 -19.60 32.59
C ARG A 429 -27.45 -19.78 31.10
N PHE A 430 -27.97 -20.85 30.50
CA PHE A 430 -28.17 -20.95 29.06
C PHE A 430 -29.66 -21.22 28.83
N GLY A 431 -30.39 -20.17 28.42
CA GLY A 431 -31.78 -20.26 27.98
C GLY A 431 -31.84 -20.82 26.55
N LYS A 432 -32.79 -21.75 26.33
CA LYS A 432 -33.16 -22.30 25.02
C LYS A 432 -33.98 -21.29 24.19
N PRO A 433 -34.04 -21.45 22.85
CA PRO A 433 -34.82 -20.61 21.95
C PRO A 433 -36.29 -21.08 21.86
N ASP A 434 -37.22 -20.13 21.74
CA ASP A 434 -38.65 -20.38 21.51
C ASP A 434 -38.99 -20.25 20.01
N ASP A 435 -39.58 -21.33 19.48
CA ASP A 435 -40.34 -21.40 18.24
C ASP A 435 -41.77 -20.86 18.43
N LYS A 436 -42.24 -20.00 17.52
CA LYS A 436 -43.67 -19.83 17.16
C LYS A 436 -43.73 -19.51 15.66
N LYS A 437 -44.17 -20.47 14.84
CA LYS A 437 -45.55 -20.70 14.33
C LYS A 437 -45.95 -19.76 13.21
#